data_AF-A0A151BKV7-F1
#
_entry.id   AF-A0A151BKV7-F1
#
_cell.length_a   1.000
_cell.length_b   1.000
_cell.length_c   1.000
_cell.angle_alpha   90.00
_cell.angle_beta   90.00
_cell.angle_gamma   90.00
#
_symmetry.space_group_name_H-M   'P 1'
#
loop_
_entity.id
_entity.type
_entity.pdbx_description
1 polymer ?
#
loop_
_entity_poly.entity_id
_entity_poly.type
_entity_poly.pdbx_seq_one_letter_code
_entity_poly.pdbx_strand_id
1 'polypeptide(L)' 'MKVDEGLPITDPIKRSIAQRRRLYLKICRDCGARNAPTAEKCRKCRGKNLRWKRREKTR' A
#
# COMPACT_ATOMS: atom_id res chain seq x y z
N MET A 1 33.52 -4.09 4.27
CA MET A 1 32.47 -4.64 3.38
C MET A 1 31.14 -4.06 3.85
N LYS A 2 30.63 -3.02 3.19
CA LYS A 2 29.27 -2.49 3.37
C LYS A 2 28.62 -2.55 1.99
N VAL A 3 27.69 -3.47 1.79
CA VAL A 3 26.89 -3.58 0.57
C VAL A 3 25.42 -3.47 0.95
N ASP A 4 25.03 -2.29 1.42
CA ASP A 4 23.65 -1.92 1.69
C ASP A 4 23.21 -0.81 0.73
N GLU A 5 23.46 -0.99 -0.57
CA GLU A 5 22.95 -0.09 -1.61
C GLU A 5 21.76 -0.71 -2.32
N GLY A 6 20.56 -0.19 -2.01
CA GLY A 6 19.49 0.13 -2.98
C GLY A 6 19.04 -0.89 -4.03
N LEU A 7 19.38 -2.18 -3.92
CA LEU A 7 19.09 -3.14 -4.99
C LEU A 7 17.58 -3.27 -5.18
N PRO A 8 17.05 -3.15 -6.43
CA PRO A 8 15.66 -3.47 -6.68
C PRO A 8 15.38 -4.91 -6.24
N ILE A 9 14.21 -5.15 -5.64
CA ILE A 9 13.77 -6.52 -5.31
C ILE A 9 13.56 -7.24 -6.65
N THR A 10 14.57 -7.98 -7.09
CA THR A 10 14.60 -8.72 -8.37
C THR A 10 13.82 -10.02 -8.28
N ASP A 11 13.86 -10.68 -7.12
CA ASP A 11 13.10 -11.89 -6.84
C ASP A 11 11.59 -11.63 -7.04
N PRO A 12 10.93 -12.34 -7.97
CA PRO A 12 9.54 -12.09 -8.33
C PRO A 12 8.59 -12.37 -7.16
N ILE A 13 8.90 -13.34 -6.30
CA ILE A 13 8.11 -13.70 -5.12
C ILE A 13 8.20 -12.56 -4.12
N LYS A 14 9.42 -12.14 -3.75
CA LYS A 14 9.63 -11.03 -2.80
C LYS A 14 9.02 -9.73 -3.31
N ARG A 15 9.11 -9.46 -4.63
CA ARG A 15 8.48 -8.30 -5.27
C ARG A 15 6.96 -8.35 -5.15
N SER A 16 6.33 -9.51 -5.41
CA SER A 16 4.88 -9.68 -5.28
C SER A 16 4.39 -9.47 -3.84
N ILE A 17 5.13 -9.97 -2.85
CA ILE A 17 4.83 -9.80 -1.42
C ILE A 17 4.93 -8.32 -1.04
N ALA A 18 6.00 -7.65 -1.47
CA ALA A 18 6.18 -6.23 -1.23
C ALA A 18 5.06 -5.39 -1.87
N GLN A 19 4.68 -5.69 -3.11
CA GLN A 19 3.55 -5.05 -3.80
C GLN A 19 2.24 -5.26 -3.04
N ARG A 20 1.93 -6.51 -2.66
CA ARG A 20 0.72 -6.85 -1.88
C ARG A 20 0.64 -6.02 -0.60
N ARG A 21 1.73 -6.00 0.17
CA ARG A 21 1.78 -5.28 1.45
C ARG A 21 1.69 -3.75 1.32
N ARG A 22 2.26 -3.17 0.25
CA ARG A 22 2.38 -1.70 0.11
C ARG A 22 1.25 -1.06 -0.69
N LEU A 23 0.64 -1.79 -1.62
CA LEU A 23 -0.30 -1.25 -2.61
C LEU A 23 -1.73 -1.78 -2.47
N TYR A 24 -1.93 -3.00 -1.97
CA TYR A 24 -3.26 -3.59 -1.83
C TYR A 24 -3.87 -3.19 -0.49
N LEU A 25 -4.27 -1.92 -0.41
CA LEU A 25 -4.90 -1.33 0.76
C LEU A 25 -5.83 -0.19 0.33
N LYS A 26 -6.78 0.14 1.19
CA LYS A 26 -7.67 1.29 1.02
C LYS A 26 -7.10 2.51 1.75
N ILE A 27 -7.22 3.70 1.16
CA ILE A 27 -6.89 4.99 1.75
C ILE A 27 -8.19 5.72 2.04
N CYS A 28 -8.36 6.25 3.24
CA CYS A 28 -9.48 7.15 3.53
C CYS A 28 -9.28 8.48 2.81
N ARG A 29 -10.29 8.96 2.07
CA ARG A 29 -10.23 10.26 1.38
C ARG A 29 -10.23 11.43 2.34
N ASP A 30 -10.84 11.27 3.52
CA ASP A 30 -11.02 12.38 4.46
C ASP A 30 -9.82 12.56 5.39
N CYS A 31 -9.20 11.46 5.87
CA CYS A 31 -8.10 11.52 6.84
C CYS A 31 -6.79 10.83 6.41
N GLY A 32 -6.74 10.25 5.20
CA GLY A 32 -5.52 9.64 4.65
C GLY A 32 -5.08 8.31 5.29
N ALA A 33 -5.81 7.79 6.28
CA ALA A 33 -5.44 6.53 6.94
C ALA A 33 -5.43 5.33 5.96
N ARG A 34 -4.45 4.44 6.13
CA ARG A 34 -4.37 3.14 5.43
C ARG A 34 -5.25 2.12 6.15
N ASN A 35 -6.11 1.47 5.39
CA ASN A 35 -7.11 0.51 5.86
C ASN A 35 -6.96 -0.82 5.10
N ALA A 36 -7.44 -1.90 5.71
CA ALA A 36 -7.42 -3.22 5.09
C ALA A 36 -8.22 -3.25 3.77
N PRO A 37 -7.90 -4.17 2.84
CA PRO A 37 -8.67 -4.41 1.62
C PRO A 37 -10.16 -4.65 1.88
N THR A 38 -10.48 -5.36 2.95
CA THR A 38 -11.83 -5.72 3.38
C THR A 38 -12.51 -4.65 4.22
N ALA A 39 -11.85 -3.52 4.50
CA ALA A 39 -12.42 -2.49 5.36
C ALA A 39 -13.64 -1.82 4.70
N GLU A 40 -14.73 -1.75 5.46
CA GLU A 40 -15.95 -1.00 5.12
C GLU A 40 -15.92 0.45 5.66
N LYS A 41 -15.20 0.68 6.77
CA LYS A 41 -15.04 1.99 7.41
C LYS A 41 -13.59 2.28 7.74
N CYS A 42 -13.25 3.57 7.84
CA CYS A 42 -11.92 4.01 8.21
C CYS A 42 -11.64 3.70 9.69
N ARG A 43 -10.52 3.05 9.99
CA ARG A 43 -10.10 2.73 11.37
C ARG A 43 -9.84 3.95 12.26
N LYS A 44 -9.61 5.13 11.65
CA LYS A 44 -9.28 6.38 12.36
C LYS A 44 -10.50 7.29 12.52
N CYS A 45 -11.06 7.78 11.41
CA CYS A 45 -12.20 8.71 11.45
C CYS A 45 -13.57 8.05 11.43
N ARG A 46 -13.66 6.72 11.29
CA ARG A 46 -14.91 5.93 11.18
C ARG A 46 -15.80 6.26 9.96
N GLY A 47 -15.42 7.21 9.11
CA GLY A 47 -16.09 7.49 7.84
C GLY A 47 -15.96 6.34 6.82
N LYS A 48 -16.89 6.28 5.86
CA LYS A 48 -16.95 5.22 4.82
C LYS A 48 -16.34 5.63 3.48
N ASN A 49 -15.83 6.85 3.36
CA ASN A 49 -15.23 7.38 2.13
C ASN A 49 -13.81 6.83 1.90
N LEU A 50 -13.72 5.55 1.56
CA LEU A 50 -12.49 4.85 1.28
C LEU A 50 -12.25 4.76 -0.24
N ARG A 51 -10.97 4.80 -0.63
CA ARG A 51 -10.54 4.55 -2.02
C ARG A 51 -9.44 3.51 -2.06
N TRP A 52 -9.29 2.81 -3.16
CA TRP A 52 -8.08 2.01 -3.38
C TRP A 52 -6.86 2.90 -3.55
N LYS A 53 -5.69 2.42 -3.08
CA LYS A 53 -4.41 3.06 -3.39
C LYS A 53 -4.08 2.84 -4.87
N ARG A 54 -3.57 3.89 -5.53
CA ARG A 54 -3.08 3.82 -6.92
C ARG A 54 -1.95 2.80 -7.00
N ARG A 55 -2.03 1.88 -7.97
CA ARG A 55 -1.07 0.79 -8.14
C ARG A 55 -0.13 1.05 -9.31
N GLU A 56 -0.58 1.82 -10.29
CA GLU A 56 0.22 2.24 -11.43
C GLU A 56 1.25 3.30 -11.02
N LYS A 57 2.46 3.18 -11.57
CA LYS A 57 3.39 4.30 -11.62
C LYS A 57 2.82 5.29 -12.64
N THR A 58 2.42 6.46 -12.17
CA THR A 58 2.25 7.60 -13.07
C THR A 58 3.65 7.98 -13.56
N ARG A 59 3.81 8.15 -14.87
CA ARG A 59 5.07 8.58 -15.49
C ARG A 59 5.49 9.94 -14.98
#